data_AF-A0A1I7E5A7-F1
#
_entry.id   AF-A0A1I7E5A7-F1
#
_cell.length_a   1.000
_cell.length_b   1.000
_cell.length_c   1.000
_cell.angle_alpha   90.00
_cell.angle_beta   90.00
_cell.angle_gamma   90.00
#
_symmetry.space_group_name_H-M   'P 1'
#
loop_
_entity.id
_entity.type
_entity.pdbx_description
1 polymer ?
#
loop_
_entity_poly.entity_id
_entity_poly.type
_entity_poly.pdbx_seq_one_letter_code
_entity_poly.pdbx_strand_id
1 'polypeptide(L)'
;MLFTYIYVPHQMERMQRFVNFIFYQVWCRARKLGPYDLTLFDANPPLKEIMTSFAYGDTQAGDRFSSQVQAIYQSFALLSRDQIAQFKRWYQGNNNLEKICANVPNTRLARYADIAVNHRKLSEQLGTFFKGLYTQSLLDLAALRAKIGDINDHYKNFVQINKTGKCPFCGISDLLGEYHTKREAYDHYLPKALYPFNSINFRNLVPACHYCNSSYKTTNDPAYTPKDPVRAVHRRAAFYPYKLGAHSIELQVTLQSSDIANLTPADITLQFGPAAVTEEIDTWKDVYGIEERYKAKFCDESAGKYWLTQVLDEWREDGRDPYDFLATLARQTRSRPYADCNFLRKPFLDACEARGLFQNL
;
A
#
# COMPACT_ATOMS: atom_id res chain seq x y z
N MET A 1 -0.28 7.79 -6.34
CA MET A 1 -0.89 6.54 -6.84
C MET A 1 -1.70 6.93 -8.04
N LEU A 2 -1.64 6.21 -9.15
CA LEU A 2 -2.25 6.63 -10.42
C LEU A 2 -3.77 6.45 -10.44
N PHE A 3 -4.29 5.40 -9.81
CA PHE A 3 -5.71 5.10 -9.70
C PHE A 3 -5.98 4.33 -8.40
N THR A 4 -7.22 4.33 -7.91
CA THR A 4 -7.63 3.63 -6.70
C THR A 4 -8.15 2.23 -7.02
N TYR A 5 -8.13 1.36 -6.02
CA TYR A 5 -8.80 0.07 -6.08
C TYR A 5 -10.23 0.17 -5.56
N ILE A 6 -11.11 -0.62 -6.15
CA ILE A 6 -12.39 -0.95 -5.54
C ILE A 6 -12.11 -1.93 -4.39
N TYR A 7 -12.53 -1.56 -3.18
CA TYR A 7 -12.42 -2.43 -2.01
C TYR A 7 -13.34 -3.65 -2.16
N VAL A 8 -12.81 -4.85 -1.87
CA VAL A 8 -13.55 -6.10 -1.99
C VAL A 8 -13.73 -6.69 -0.59
N PRO A 9 -14.96 -6.72 -0.06
CA PRO A 9 -15.22 -7.31 1.25
C PRO A 9 -14.89 -8.80 1.29
N HIS A 10 -14.37 -9.28 2.42
CA HIS A 10 -14.00 -10.69 2.55
C HIS A 10 -14.12 -11.26 3.97
N GLN A 11 -14.26 -12.57 4.06
CA GLN A 11 -14.31 -13.29 5.35
C GLN A 11 -13.06 -13.01 6.20
N MET A 12 -11.92 -12.76 5.57
CA MET A 12 -10.64 -12.47 6.21
C MET A 12 -10.69 -11.25 7.14
N GLU A 13 -11.60 -10.31 6.91
CA GLU A 13 -11.85 -9.18 7.81
C GLU A 13 -12.31 -9.63 9.21
N ARG A 14 -12.80 -10.87 9.35
CA ARG A 14 -13.11 -11.45 10.65
C ARG A 14 -11.89 -11.50 11.56
N MET A 15 -10.68 -11.65 11.00
CA MET A 15 -9.47 -11.58 11.80
C MET A 15 -9.31 -10.22 12.47
N GLN A 16 -9.55 -9.12 11.74
CA GLN A 16 -9.59 -7.78 12.35
C GLN A 16 -10.69 -7.68 13.41
N ARG A 17 -11.87 -8.28 13.21
CA ARG A 17 -12.94 -8.30 14.23
C ARG A 17 -12.53 -9.05 15.50
N PHE A 18 -11.78 -10.16 15.37
CA PHE A 18 -11.21 -10.86 16.52
C PHE A 18 -10.19 -10.01 17.26
N VAL A 19 -9.27 -9.35 16.54
CA VAL A 19 -8.32 -8.42 17.14
C VAL A 19 -9.02 -7.25 17.81
N ASN A 20 -10.10 -6.70 17.23
CA ASN A 20 -10.92 -5.66 17.85
C ASN A 20 -11.50 -6.17 19.19
N PHE A 21 -12.02 -7.40 19.22
CA PHE A 21 -12.53 -8.01 20.46
C PHE A 21 -11.43 -8.16 21.50
N ILE A 22 -10.29 -8.76 21.14
CA ILE A 22 -9.12 -8.91 22.02
C ILE A 22 -8.72 -7.54 22.59
N PHE A 23 -8.59 -6.53 21.74
CA PHE A 23 -8.16 -5.21 22.17
C PHE A 23 -9.17 -4.56 23.13
N TYR A 24 -10.45 -4.49 22.78
CA TYR A 24 -11.45 -3.73 23.54
C TYR A 24 -12.05 -4.49 24.72
N GLN A 25 -12.30 -5.78 24.56
CA GLN A 25 -13.03 -6.61 25.53
C GLN A 25 -12.10 -7.37 26.45
N VAL A 26 -10.87 -7.67 26.01
CA VAL A 26 -9.89 -8.42 26.80
C VAL A 26 -8.83 -7.47 27.37
N TRP A 27 -7.95 -6.90 26.54
CA TRP A 27 -6.84 -6.06 27.01
C TRP A 27 -7.30 -4.76 27.69
N CYS A 28 -8.14 -3.96 27.05
CA CYS A 28 -8.61 -2.69 27.63
C CYS A 28 -9.45 -2.85 28.91
N ARG A 29 -9.85 -4.07 29.26
CA ARG A 29 -10.63 -4.39 30.46
C ARG A 29 -9.84 -5.19 31.49
N ALA A 30 -8.58 -5.53 31.21
CA ALA A 30 -7.75 -6.42 32.03
C ALA A 30 -7.72 -6.05 33.52
N ARG A 31 -7.65 -4.75 33.84
CA ARG A 31 -7.67 -4.26 35.22
C ARG A 31 -8.94 -4.62 36.01
N LYS A 32 -10.07 -4.87 35.33
CA LYS A 32 -11.37 -5.17 35.95
C LYS A 32 -11.74 -6.65 35.91
N LEU A 33 -11.16 -7.43 35.00
CA LEU A 33 -11.61 -8.80 34.71
C LEU A 33 -10.85 -9.87 35.50
N GLY A 34 -9.82 -9.50 36.27
CA GLY A 34 -9.08 -10.43 37.11
C GLY A 34 -8.00 -11.21 36.35
N PRO A 35 -7.66 -12.44 36.78
CA PRO A 35 -6.67 -13.28 36.10
C PRO A 35 -7.02 -13.58 34.63
N TYR A 36 -6.01 -13.95 33.84
CA TYR A 36 -6.23 -14.37 32.46
C TYR A 36 -6.70 -15.82 32.40
N ASP A 37 -7.85 -16.05 31.76
CA ASP A 37 -8.34 -17.37 31.40
C ASP A 37 -9.21 -17.33 30.12
N LEU A 38 -9.67 -18.50 29.66
CA LEU A 38 -10.45 -18.62 28.43
C LEU A 38 -11.90 -18.11 28.55
N THR A 39 -12.42 -17.84 29.75
CA THR A 39 -13.76 -17.26 29.95
C THR A 39 -13.82 -15.80 29.48
N LEU A 40 -12.66 -15.13 29.39
CA LEU A 40 -12.53 -13.79 28.80
C LEU A 40 -13.04 -13.70 27.34
N PHE A 41 -13.19 -14.84 26.67
CA PHE A 41 -13.65 -14.94 25.29
C PHE A 41 -15.11 -15.41 25.15
N ASP A 42 -15.86 -15.61 26.25
CA ASP A 42 -17.24 -16.15 26.23
C ASP A 42 -18.21 -15.33 25.38
N ALA A 43 -18.05 -14.00 25.36
CA ALA A 43 -18.85 -13.10 24.55
C ALA A 43 -18.52 -13.16 23.04
N ASN A 44 -17.54 -13.97 22.62
CA ASN A 44 -17.21 -14.23 21.22
C ASN A 44 -16.89 -15.73 21.01
N PRO A 45 -17.92 -16.59 20.93
CA PRO A 45 -17.73 -18.04 20.84
C PRO A 45 -16.79 -18.50 19.72
N PRO A 46 -16.85 -17.94 18.48
CA PRO A 46 -15.91 -18.32 17.43
C PRO A 46 -14.44 -18.01 17.75
N LEU A 47 -14.17 -16.91 18.47
CA LEU A 47 -12.83 -16.60 18.93
C LEU A 47 -12.43 -17.49 20.11
N LYS A 48 -13.36 -17.79 21.02
CA LYS A 48 -13.11 -18.71 22.13
C LYS A 48 -12.69 -20.10 21.63
N GLU A 49 -13.35 -20.63 20.60
CA GLU A 49 -12.96 -21.89 19.95
C GLU A 49 -11.52 -21.84 19.44
N ILE A 50 -11.12 -20.75 18.77
CA ILE A 50 -9.75 -20.54 18.29
C ILE A 50 -8.77 -20.50 19.47
N MET A 51 -9.05 -19.68 20.48
CA MET A 51 -8.18 -19.53 21.66
C MET A 51 -8.04 -20.85 22.44
N THR A 52 -9.12 -21.64 22.53
CA THR A 52 -9.12 -22.97 23.14
C THR A 52 -8.25 -23.92 22.33
N SER A 53 -8.44 -23.96 21.01
CA SER A 53 -7.60 -24.76 20.11
C SER A 53 -6.12 -24.36 20.15
N PHE A 54 -5.83 -23.08 20.35
CA PHE A 54 -4.45 -22.58 20.42
C PHE A 54 -3.82 -22.78 21.79
N ALA A 55 -4.60 -22.89 22.87
CA ALA A 55 -4.11 -23.12 24.21
C ALA A 55 -3.84 -24.60 24.51
N TYR A 56 -4.57 -25.50 23.84
CA TYR A 56 -4.51 -26.96 24.09
C TYR A 56 -4.06 -27.77 22.88
N GLY A 57 -3.79 -27.13 21.75
CA GLY A 57 -3.31 -27.80 20.55
C GLY A 57 -1.78 -27.74 20.43
N ASP A 58 -1.20 -28.67 19.67
CA ASP A 58 0.26 -28.83 19.57
C ASP A 58 0.91 -27.99 18.47
N THR A 59 0.46 -26.75 18.26
CA THR A 59 0.98 -25.88 17.18
C THR A 59 1.77 -24.70 17.72
N GLN A 60 3.06 -24.61 17.35
CA GLN A 60 3.93 -23.50 17.77
C GLN A 60 3.36 -22.11 17.42
N ALA A 61 2.64 -21.98 16.31
CA ALA A 61 2.01 -20.71 15.93
C ALA A 61 0.81 -20.37 16.83
N GLY A 62 -0.03 -21.37 17.18
CA GLY A 62 -1.14 -21.21 18.13
C GLY A 62 -0.64 -20.86 19.53
N ASP A 63 0.35 -21.60 20.04
CA ASP A 63 0.95 -21.37 21.36
C ASP A 63 1.51 -19.95 21.48
N ARG A 64 2.25 -19.51 20.45
CA ARG A 64 2.80 -18.15 20.39
C ARG A 64 1.70 -17.11 20.37
N PHE A 65 0.63 -17.30 19.58
CA PHE A 65 -0.50 -16.37 19.55
C PHE A 65 -1.16 -16.26 20.93
N SER A 66 -1.51 -17.40 21.55
CA SER A 66 -2.18 -17.44 22.85
C SER A 66 -1.32 -16.81 23.95
N SER A 67 -0.03 -17.17 24.01
CA SER A 67 0.93 -16.63 24.98
C SER A 67 1.14 -15.12 24.81
N GLN A 68 1.17 -14.61 23.58
CA GLN A 68 1.28 -13.18 23.32
C GLN A 68 0.01 -12.41 23.75
N VAL A 69 -1.18 -12.96 23.50
CA VAL A 69 -2.44 -12.36 23.97
C VAL A 69 -2.45 -12.25 25.50
N GLN A 70 -2.03 -13.30 26.20
CA GLN A 70 -1.91 -13.30 27.66
C GLN A 70 -0.86 -12.30 28.17
N ALA A 71 0.33 -12.26 27.56
CA ALA A 71 1.40 -11.36 27.98
C ALA A 71 1.01 -9.89 27.82
N ILE A 72 0.30 -9.55 26.73
CA ILE A 72 -0.23 -8.19 26.51
C ILE A 72 -1.35 -7.89 27.50
N TYR A 73 -2.24 -8.85 27.80
CA TYR A 73 -3.28 -8.70 28.81
C TYR A 73 -2.69 -8.32 30.17
N GLN A 74 -1.65 -9.03 30.61
CA GLN A 74 -0.95 -8.77 31.87
C GLN A 74 -0.34 -7.35 31.88
N SER A 75 0.25 -6.90 30.77
CA SER A 75 0.77 -5.53 30.66
C SER A 75 -0.34 -4.48 30.65
N PHE A 76 -1.49 -4.75 30.03
CA PHE A 76 -2.64 -3.85 30.07
C PHE A 76 -3.30 -3.77 31.45
N ALA A 77 -3.22 -4.82 32.27
CA ALA A 77 -3.75 -4.82 33.64
C ALA A 77 -3.06 -3.77 34.54
N LEU A 78 -1.82 -3.40 34.21
CA LEU A 78 -1.02 -2.40 34.93
C LEU A 78 -1.31 -0.95 34.50
N LEU A 79 -2.06 -0.75 33.41
CA LEU A 79 -2.30 0.58 32.87
C LEU A 79 -3.35 1.36 33.67
N SER A 80 -3.16 2.68 33.76
CA SER A 80 -4.16 3.61 34.28
C SER A 80 -5.35 3.73 33.33
N ARG A 81 -6.46 4.30 33.82
CA ARG A 81 -7.64 4.56 32.97
C ARG A 81 -7.31 5.49 31.81
N ASP A 82 -6.47 6.50 32.04
CA ASP A 82 -6.08 7.47 31.01
C ASP A 82 -5.15 6.86 29.97
N GLN A 83 -4.23 5.99 30.40
CA GLN A 83 -3.39 5.22 29.49
C GLN A 83 -4.23 4.29 28.61
N ILE A 84 -5.19 3.55 29.19
CA ILE A 84 -6.13 2.73 28.40
C ILE A 84 -6.93 3.59 27.42
N ALA A 85 -7.41 4.77 27.84
CA ALA A 85 -8.10 5.70 26.95
C ALA A 85 -7.19 6.18 25.81
N GLN A 86 -5.91 6.42 26.07
CA GLN A 86 -4.93 6.76 25.05
C GLN A 86 -4.71 5.62 24.05
N PHE A 87 -4.54 4.38 24.52
CA PHE A 87 -4.45 3.22 23.64
C PHE A 87 -5.69 3.04 22.77
N LYS A 88 -6.89 3.28 23.31
CA LYS A 88 -8.13 3.24 22.50
C LYS A 88 -8.11 4.29 21.40
N ARG A 89 -7.67 5.51 21.68
CA ARG A 89 -7.53 6.58 20.68
C ARG A 89 -6.52 6.20 19.60
N TRP A 90 -5.36 5.65 19.99
CA TRP A 90 -4.36 5.15 19.05
C TRP A 90 -4.87 4.00 18.19
N TYR A 91 -5.56 3.02 18.80
CA TYR A 91 -6.14 1.90 18.07
C TYR A 91 -7.16 2.36 17.01
N GLN A 92 -8.04 3.31 17.39
CA GLN A 92 -9.01 3.92 16.48
C GLN A 92 -8.33 4.72 15.37
N GLY A 93 -7.33 5.53 15.74
CA GLY A 93 -6.58 6.35 14.80
C GLY A 93 -5.86 5.50 13.76
N ASN A 94 -5.03 4.54 14.19
CA ASN A 94 -4.25 3.63 13.34
C ASN A 94 -5.11 2.82 12.36
N ASN A 95 -6.38 2.55 12.69
CA ASN A 95 -7.29 1.78 11.86
C ASN A 95 -8.19 2.65 10.96
N ASN A 96 -8.10 3.98 11.04
CA ASN A 96 -8.79 4.90 10.15
C ASN A 96 -7.86 5.39 9.03
N LEU A 97 -7.53 4.48 8.11
CA LEU A 97 -6.56 4.72 7.03
C LEU A 97 -6.94 5.92 6.16
N GLU A 98 -8.22 6.09 5.87
CA GLU A 98 -8.69 7.22 5.07
C GLU A 98 -8.38 8.57 5.74
N LYS A 99 -8.67 8.72 7.04
CA LYS A 99 -8.31 9.93 7.79
C LYS A 99 -6.81 10.13 7.94
N ILE A 100 -6.04 9.04 8.05
CA ILE A 100 -4.58 9.11 8.10
C ILE A 100 -4.04 9.66 6.78
N CYS A 101 -4.49 9.10 5.66
CA CYS A 101 -4.09 9.48 4.30
C CYS A 101 -4.52 10.91 3.97
N ALA A 102 -5.73 11.32 4.36
CA ALA A 102 -6.20 12.69 4.19
C ALA A 102 -5.58 13.70 5.18
N ASN A 103 -4.58 13.28 5.97
CA ASN A 103 -3.90 14.09 6.98
C ASN A 103 -4.87 14.87 7.91
N VAL A 104 -6.01 14.25 8.26
CA VAL A 104 -7.06 14.95 9.02
C VAL A 104 -6.52 15.35 10.39
N PRO A 105 -6.63 16.64 10.78
CA PRO A 105 -6.19 17.11 12.09
C PRO A 105 -6.77 16.26 13.23
N ASN A 106 -6.00 16.09 14.30
CA ASN A 106 -6.37 15.29 15.47
C ASN A 106 -6.51 13.77 15.24
N THR A 107 -6.22 13.24 14.04
CA THR A 107 -6.10 11.78 13.85
C THR A 107 -4.95 11.24 14.68
N ARG A 108 -5.28 10.53 15.77
CA ARG A 108 -4.32 10.01 16.76
C ARG A 108 -3.62 8.75 16.25
N LEU A 109 -2.69 8.94 15.32
CA LEU A 109 -1.79 7.90 14.82
C LEU A 109 -0.66 7.64 15.84
N ALA A 110 -0.34 6.38 16.08
CA ALA A 110 0.81 5.97 16.89
C ALA A 110 1.69 4.98 16.13
N ARG A 111 2.99 5.09 16.35
CA ARG A 111 4.01 4.10 15.98
C ARG A 111 4.48 3.36 17.22
N TYR A 112 5.19 2.25 17.02
CA TYR A 112 5.84 1.55 18.13
C TYR A 112 6.77 2.48 18.91
N ALA A 113 7.51 3.35 18.23
CA ALA A 113 8.39 4.33 18.87
C ALA A 113 7.64 5.24 19.85
N ASP A 114 6.42 5.67 19.51
CA ASP A 114 5.63 6.57 20.36
C ASP A 114 5.12 5.86 21.62
N ILE A 115 4.78 4.56 21.52
CA ILE A 115 4.40 3.73 22.67
C ILE A 115 5.62 3.45 23.56
N ALA A 116 6.78 3.19 22.95
CA ALA A 116 7.99 2.79 23.64
C ALA A 116 8.53 3.88 24.59
N VAL A 117 8.20 5.15 24.37
CA VAL A 117 8.57 6.28 25.24
C VAL A 117 8.18 6.01 26.70
N ASN A 118 6.96 5.52 26.94
CA ASN A 118 6.44 5.27 28.28
C ASN A 118 6.20 3.78 28.58
N HIS A 119 6.16 2.94 27.54
CA HIS A 119 5.75 1.54 27.65
C HIS A 119 6.59 0.62 26.76
N ARG A 120 7.92 0.67 26.90
CA ARG A 120 8.87 -0.11 26.08
C ARG A 120 8.52 -1.59 25.97
N LYS A 121 8.36 -2.30 27.09
CA LYS A 121 8.00 -3.73 27.10
C LYS A 121 6.69 -4.01 26.35
N LEU A 122 5.66 -3.18 26.56
CA LEU A 122 4.38 -3.34 25.88
C LEU A 122 4.51 -3.05 24.39
N SER A 123 5.30 -2.05 23.99
CA SER A 123 5.60 -1.79 22.58
C SER A 123 6.25 -3.00 21.89
N GLU A 124 7.20 -3.65 22.55
CA GLU A 124 7.87 -4.85 22.03
C GLU A 124 6.87 -6.02 21.90
N GLN A 125 6.04 -6.25 22.91
CA GLN A 125 4.98 -7.27 22.87
C GLN A 125 3.97 -7.03 21.74
N LEU A 126 3.48 -5.78 21.60
CA LEU A 126 2.59 -5.39 20.51
C LEU A 126 3.29 -5.56 19.16
N GLY A 127 4.57 -5.21 19.07
CA GLY A 127 5.40 -5.37 17.88
C GLY A 127 5.44 -6.82 17.41
N THR A 128 5.77 -7.74 18.31
CA THR A 128 5.82 -9.17 18.00
C THR A 128 4.44 -9.69 17.59
N PHE A 129 3.39 -9.36 18.36
CA PHE A 129 2.02 -9.79 18.08
C PHE A 129 1.51 -9.31 16.72
N PHE A 130 1.51 -7.99 16.49
CA PHE A 130 0.94 -7.40 15.28
C PHE A 130 1.74 -7.78 14.02
N LYS A 131 3.07 -7.86 14.09
CA LYS A 131 3.88 -8.33 12.95
C LYS A 131 3.60 -9.80 12.61
N GLY A 132 3.26 -10.60 13.62
CA GLY A 132 2.92 -12.03 13.50
C GLY A 132 1.55 -12.31 12.89
N LEU A 133 0.59 -11.38 12.97
CA LEU A 133 -0.80 -11.61 12.53
C LEU A 133 -0.96 -11.97 11.05
N TYR A 134 -0.04 -11.50 10.20
CA TYR A 134 -0.07 -11.73 8.75
C TYR A 134 0.94 -12.81 8.31
N THR A 135 1.42 -13.65 9.24
CA THR A 135 2.32 -14.75 8.90
C THR A 135 1.53 -15.92 8.33
N GLN A 136 2.06 -16.55 7.28
CA GLN A 136 1.44 -17.71 6.65
C GLN A 136 1.23 -18.84 7.67
N SER A 137 2.20 -19.06 8.57
CA SER A 137 2.12 -20.08 9.61
C SER A 137 0.99 -19.88 10.63
N LEU A 138 0.51 -18.65 10.83
CA LEU A 138 -0.68 -18.38 11.63
C LEU A 138 -1.95 -18.52 10.78
N LEU A 139 -1.97 -17.91 9.60
CA LEU A 139 -3.15 -17.88 8.73
C LEU A 139 -3.55 -19.26 8.20
N ASP A 140 -2.60 -20.20 8.09
CA ASP A 140 -2.84 -21.58 7.65
C ASP A 140 -3.33 -22.52 8.76
N LEU A 141 -3.33 -22.10 10.03
CA LEU A 141 -3.86 -22.94 11.10
C LEU A 141 -5.33 -23.25 10.84
N ALA A 142 -5.67 -24.54 10.73
CA ALA A 142 -7.00 -24.99 10.32
C ALA A 142 -8.13 -24.38 11.17
N ALA A 143 -7.95 -24.32 12.49
CA ALA A 143 -8.91 -23.72 13.42
C ALA A 143 -9.18 -22.24 13.12
N LEU A 144 -8.16 -21.49 12.73
CA LEU A 144 -8.30 -20.07 12.37
C LEU A 144 -8.86 -19.91 10.96
N ARG A 145 -8.26 -20.59 9.97
CA ARG A 145 -8.65 -20.55 8.56
C ARG A 145 -10.12 -20.91 8.36
N ALA A 146 -10.63 -21.90 9.08
CA ALA A 146 -12.05 -22.27 9.06
C ALA A 146 -12.99 -21.11 9.45
N LYS A 147 -12.53 -20.15 10.25
CA LYS A 147 -13.33 -19.00 10.71
C LYS A 147 -13.13 -17.76 9.85
N ILE A 148 -11.91 -17.53 9.35
CA ILE A 148 -11.52 -16.30 8.65
C ILE A 148 -11.44 -16.45 7.11
N GLY A 149 -11.48 -17.66 6.57
CA GLY A 149 -11.32 -17.91 5.14
C GLY A 149 -9.86 -17.91 4.69
N ASP A 150 -9.64 -17.85 3.37
CA ASP A 150 -8.32 -17.95 2.75
C ASP A 150 -7.93 -16.66 2.01
N ILE A 151 -6.66 -16.27 2.10
CA ILE A 151 -6.13 -15.07 1.48
C ILE A 151 -6.06 -15.14 -0.06
N ASN A 152 -5.84 -16.34 -0.61
CA ASN A 152 -5.81 -16.54 -2.06
C ASN A 152 -7.21 -16.42 -2.64
N ASP A 153 -8.25 -16.86 -1.93
CA ASP A 153 -9.64 -16.64 -2.33
C ASP A 153 -9.98 -15.15 -2.35
N HIS A 154 -9.53 -14.38 -1.35
CA HIS A 154 -9.61 -12.92 -1.40
C HIS A 154 -8.92 -12.35 -2.65
N TYR A 155 -7.70 -12.79 -2.95
CA TYR A 155 -6.95 -12.27 -4.08
C TYR A 155 -7.64 -12.57 -5.43
N LYS A 156 -8.19 -13.77 -5.61
CA LYS A 156 -8.98 -14.14 -6.80
C LYS A 156 -10.16 -13.19 -7.00
N ASN A 157 -10.95 -12.97 -5.95
CA ASN A 157 -12.09 -12.03 -6.00
C ASN A 157 -11.62 -10.59 -6.24
N PHE A 158 -10.48 -10.20 -5.64
CA PHE A 158 -9.90 -8.88 -5.79
C PHE A 158 -9.55 -8.56 -7.24
N VAL A 159 -8.86 -9.45 -7.94
CA VAL A 159 -8.42 -9.23 -9.33
C VAL A 159 -9.54 -9.37 -10.35
N GLN A 160 -10.62 -10.08 -10.02
CA GLN A 160 -11.84 -10.10 -10.83
C GLN A 160 -12.60 -8.78 -10.81
N ILE A 161 -12.45 -7.98 -9.75
CA ILE A 161 -13.08 -6.65 -9.66
C ILE A 161 -12.11 -5.57 -10.17
N ASN A 162 -10.84 -5.65 -9.77
CA ASN A 162 -9.80 -4.67 -10.11
C ASN A 162 -9.03 -5.07 -11.38
N LYS A 163 -9.72 -5.06 -12.53
CA LYS A 163 -9.23 -5.61 -13.81
C LYS A 163 -8.20 -4.79 -14.58
N THR A 164 -7.73 -3.66 -14.04
CA THR A 164 -6.77 -2.79 -14.74
C THR A 164 -5.48 -3.53 -15.09
N GLY A 165 -5.09 -4.54 -14.31
CA GLY A 165 -3.93 -5.39 -14.60
C GLY A 165 -2.57 -4.70 -14.44
N LYS A 166 -2.54 -3.40 -14.13
CA LYS A 166 -1.33 -2.61 -13.88
C LYS A 166 -1.19 -2.27 -12.40
N CYS A 167 0.05 -2.12 -11.94
CA CYS A 167 0.33 -1.66 -10.59
C CYS A 167 -0.06 -0.18 -10.45
N PRO A 168 -1.02 0.19 -9.59
CA PRO A 168 -1.47 1.59 -9.46
C PRO A 168 -0.41 2.49 -8.85
N PHE A 169 0.62 1.93 -8.20
CA PHE A 169 1.68 2.72 -7.61
C PHE A 169 2.68 3.22 -8.65
N CYS A 170 2.99 2.46 -9.70
CA CYS A 170 3.96 2.91 -10.70
C CYS A 170 3.38 3.07 -12.11
N GLY A 171 2.33 2.33 -12.46
CA GLY A 171 1.83 2.26 -13.84
C GLY A 171 2.77 1.56 -14.83
N ILE A 172 3.91 1.03 -14.37
CA ILE A 172 4.92 0.35 -15.20
C ILE A 172 4.66 -1.15 -15.22
N SER A 173 4.76 -1.79 -14.05
CA SER A 173 4.61 -3.25 -13.93
C SER A 173 3.17 -3.69 -14.00
N ASP A 174 2.95 -4.83 -14.64
CA ASP A 174 1.70 -5.58 -14.53
C ASP A 174 1.53 -6.20 -13.13
N LEU A 175 0.29 -6.54 -12.81
CA LEU A 175 -0.09 -7.35 -11.66
C LEU A 175 -0.62 -8.70 -12.14
N LEU A 176 -0.39 -9.74 -11.35
CA LEU A 176 -0.93 -11.08 -11.64
C LEU A 176 -2.48 -11.08 -11.58
N GLY A 177 -3.12 -11.21 -12.75
CA GLY A 177 -4.58 -11.27 -12.87
C GLY A 177 -5.20 -12.64 -12.56
N GLU A 178 -6.50 -12.78 -12.80
CA GLU A 178 -7.30 -13.98 -12.47
C GLU A 178 -6.83 -15.29 -13.12
N TYR A 179 -6.06 -15.20 -14.21
CA TYR A 179 -5.50 -16.35 -14.93
C TYR A 179 -4.13 -16.81 -14.40
N HIS A 180 -3.68 -16.30 -13.25
CA HIS A 180 -2.46 -16.74 -12.59
C HIS A 180 -2.75 -17.59 -11.36
N THR A 181 -1.94 -18.62 -11.13
CA THR A 181 -1.99 -19.44 -9.91
C THR A 181 -1.30 -18.78 -8.71
N LYS A 182 -0.48 -17.76 -8.97
CA LYS A 182 0.25 -16.97 -7.98
C LYS A 182 -0.45 -15.64 -7.76
N ARG A 183 -0.11 -14.98 -6.64
CA ARG A 183 -0.63 -13.67 -6.28
C ARG A 183 0.49 -12.70 -5.97
N GLU A 184 0.20 -11.42 -6.15
CA GLU A 184 1.05 -10.36 -5.60
C GLU A 184 1.12 -10.44 -4.07
N ALA A 185 2.22 -9.92 -3.53
CA ALA A 185 2.28 -9.60 -2.12
C ALA A 185 1.31 -8.45 -1.81
N TYR A 186 0.71 -8.48 -0.63
CA TYR A 186 -0.03 -7.33 -0.12
C TYR A 186 0.96 -6.44 0.62
N ASP A 187 1.20 -5.27 0.06
CA ASP A 187 1.90 -4.20 0.74
C ASP A 187 1.10 -3.78 1.98
N HIS A 188 1.82 -3.51 3.07
CA HIS A 188 1.22 -2.84 4.23
C HIS A 188 1.39 -1.34 4.00
N TYR A 189 0.34 -0.69 3.50
CA TYR A 189 0.41 0.70 3.05
C TYR A 189 1.05 1.61 4.12
N LEU A 190 0.52 1.54 5.35
CA LEU A 190 1.25 1.91 6.55
C LEU A 190 2.11 0.71 7.00
N PRO A 191 3.46 0.84 7.00
CA PRO A 191 4.34 -0.30 7.23
C PRO A 191 4.12 -0.95 8.60
N LYS A 192 3.88 -2.27 8.63
CA LYS A 192 3.78 -3.04 9.88
C LYS A 192 5.04 -2.99 10.75
N ALA A 193 6.18 -2.59 10.17
CA ALA A 193 7.42 -2.37 10.90
C ALA A 193 7.32 -1.18 11.86
N LEU A 194 6.54 -0.16 11.50
CA LEU A 194 6.40 1.11 12.21
C LEU A 194 5.10 1.18 13.02
N TYR A 195 4.02 0.65 12.46
CA TYR A 195 2.67 0.84 12.98
C TYR A 195 2.11 -0.40 13.70
N PRO A 196 1.64 -0.26 14.95
CA PRO A 196 0.77 -1.23 15.59
C PRO A 196 -0.67 -1.15 15.06
N PHE A 197 -1.49 -2.11 15.48
CA PHE A 197 -2.96 -2.11 15.39
C PHE A 197 -3.59 -2.31 14.00
N ASN A 198 -2.86 -2.15 12.90
CA ASN A 198 -3.41 -2.16 11.54
C ASN A 198 -2.76 -3.17 10.58
N SER A 199 -1.98 -4.13 11.09
CA SER A 199 -1.25 -5.10 10.26
C SER A 199 -2.14 -6.13 9.56
N ILE A 200 -3.32 -6.43 10.10
CA ILE A 200 -4.31 -7.34 9.52
C ILE A 200 -5.57 -6.61 9.02
N ASN A 201 -5.54 -5.27 9.05
CA ASN A 201 -6.63 -4.47 8.53
C ASN A 201 -6.54 -4.46 7.00
N PHE A 202 -7.52 -5.05 6.31
CA PHE A 202 -7.52 -5.15 4.85
C PHE A 202 -7.62 -3.80 4.14
N ARG A 203 -7.99 -2.72 4.86
CA ARG A 203 -7.89 -1.34 4.34
C ARG A 203 -6.46 -0.80 4.32
N ASN A 204 -5.52 -1.50 4.95
CA ASN A 204 -4.08 -1.23 4.96
C ASN A 204 -3.29 -2.26 4.13
N LEU A 205 -3.92 -3.31 3.62
CA LEU A 205 -3.27 -4.38 2.86
C LEU A 205 -3.62 -4.25 1.39
N VAL A 206 -2.62 -3.94 0.56
CA VAL A 206 -2.86 -3.51 -0.82
C VAL A 206 -2.00 -4.30 -1.80
N PRO A 207 -2.59 -4.99 -2.80
CA PRO A 207 -1.81 -5.62 -3.85
C PRO A 207 -0.91 -4.62 -4.58
N ALA A 208 0.38 -4.92 -4.65
CA ALA A 208 1.41 -4.09 -5.24
C ALA A 208 2.41 -4.96 -5.98
N CYS A 209 2.95 -4.49 -7.11
CA CYS A 209 4.02 -5.23 -7.79
C CYS A 209 5.26 -5.32 -6.90
N HIS A 210 6.09 -6.34 -7.16
CA HIS A 210 7.31 -6.61 -6.41
C HIS A 210 8.20 -5.36 -6.25
N TYR A 211 8.47 -4.62 -7.33
CA TYR A 211 9.33 -3.44 -7.27
C TYR A 211 8.77 -2.33 -6.36
N CYS A 212 7.46 -2.04 -6.45
CA CYS A 212 6.86 -1.01 -5.62
C CYS A 212 6.90 -1.39 -4.14
N ASN A 213 6.56 -2.63 -3.80
CA ASN A 213 6.50 -3.11 -2.43
C ASN A 213 7.89 -3.34 -1.82
N SER A 214 8.73 -4.10 -2.50
CA SER A 214 9.95 -4.70 -1.95
C SER A 214 11.24 -3.97 -2.31
N SER A 215 11.26 -3.18 -3.39
CA SER A 215 12.46 -2.42 -3.80
C SER A 215 12.39 -0.95 -3.40
N TYR A 216 11.27 -0.29 -3.69
CA TYR A 216 11.14 1.17 -3.48
C TYR A 216 10.49 1.50 -2.14
N LYS A 217 9.25 1.07 -1.90
CA LYS A 217 8.53 1.45 -0.67
C LYS A 217 9.18 0.89 0.58
N THR A 218 9.41 -0.42 0.65
CA THR A 218 9.96 -1.10 1.84
C THR A 218 9.25 -0.67 3.15
N THR A 219 9.93 0.10 4.01
CA THR A 219 9.41 0.67 5.24
C THR A 219 9.23 2.18 5.19
N ASN A 220 9.32 2.81 4.01
CA ASN A 220 9.02 4.22 3.82
C ASN A 220 7.62 4.53 4.30
N ASP A 221 7.50 5.59 5.08
CA ASP A 221 6.28 5.96 5.78
C ASP A 221 5.46 6.95 4.94
N PRO A 222 4.28 6.57 4.44
CA PRO A 222 3.45 7.51 3.68
C PRO A 222 2.88 8.62 4.58
N ALA A 223 2.70 8.37 5.88
CA ALA A 223 1.99 9.31 6.76
C ALA A 223 2.87 10.43 7.30
N TYR A 224 4.20 10.33 7.14
CA TYR A 224 5.17 11.31 7.63
C TYR A 224 6.23 11.60 6.57
N THR A 225 6.77 12.81 6.55
CA THR A 225 7.95 13.11 5.75
C THR A 225 9.15 12.26 6.16
N PRO A 226 10.08 11.95 5.22
CA PRO A 226 11.34 11.31 5.54
C PRO A 226 12.06 12.04 6.66
N LYS A 227 12.86 11.29 7.43
CA LYS A 227 13.69 11.88 8.48
C LYS A 227 14.78 12.72 7.81
N ASP A 228 14.75 14.01 8.05
CA ASP A 228 15.75 14.98 7.60
C ASP A 228 16.49 15.50 8.86
N PRO A 229 17.83 15.53 8.88
CA PRO A 229 18.61 16.07 10.00
C PRO A 229 18.27 17.53 10.35
N VAL A 230 17.79 18.29 9.37
CA VAL A 230 17.57 19.74 9.44
C VAL A 230 16.08 20.09 9.54
N ARG A 231 15.17 19.18 9.16
CA ARG A 231 13.72 19.43 9.16
C ARG A 231 12.96 18.52 10.13
N ALA A 232 11.97 19.09 10.80
CA ALA A 232 11.09 18.34 11.67
C ALA A 232 10.22 17.36 10.86
N VAL A 233 10.11 16.14 11.36
CA VAL A 233 9.18 15.13 10.83
C VAL A 233 7.76 15.60 11.10
N HIS A 234 6.98 15.80 10.04
CA HIS A 234 5.57 16.20 10.14
C HIS A 234 4.67 15.22 9.39
N ARG A 235 3.39 15.22 9.77
CA ARG A 235 2.36 14.44 9.10
C ARG A 235 2.08 15.06 7.73
N ARG A 236 1.89 14.20 6.73
CA ARG A 236 1.59 14.60 5.35
C ARG A 236 0.42 13.84 4.75
N ALA A 237 -0.21 14.41 3.73
CA ALA A 237 -1.25 13.73 2.96
C ALA A 237 -0.68 12.67 2.02
N ALA A 238 -1.47 11.62 1.78
CA ALA A 238 -1.13 10.52 0.89
C ALA A 238 -2.39 10.01 0.17
N PHE A 239 -2.24 9.42 -1.01
CA PHE A 239 -3.36 8.78 -1.69
C PHE A 239 -3.88 7.56 -0.93
N TYR A 240 -5.13 7.59 -0.46
CA TYR A 240 -5.75 6.41 0.12
C TYR A 240 -6.08 5.37 -0.98
N PRO A 241 -5.54 4.13 -0.93
CA PRO A 241 -5.68 3.15 -2.01
C PRO A 241 -7.11 2.72 -2.33
N TYR A 242 -8.04 2.90 -1.39
CA TYR A 242 -9.45 2.56 -1.53
C TYR A 242 -10.38 3.78 -1.46
N LYS A 243 -9.86 4.98 -1.76
CA LYS A 243 -10.67 6.20 -1.78
C LYS A 243 -11.81 6.06 -2.78
N LEU A 244 -13.02 6.44 -2.36
CA LEU A 244 -14.16 6.54 -3.25
C LEU A 244 -14.01 7.76 -4.16
N GLY A 245 -14.30 7.58 -5.44
CA GLY A 245 -14.08 8.60 -6.46
C GLY A 245 -12.72 8.47 -7.13
N ALA A 246 -12.69 8.80 -8.42
CA ALA A 246 -11.47 8.80 -9.20
C ALA A 246 -10.69 10.10 -8.96
N HIS A 247 -9.37 10.00 -9.04
CA HIS A 247 -8.49 11.13 -9.26
C HIS A 247 -7.67 10.86 -10.53
N SER A 248 -7.26 11.92 -11.21
CA SER A 248 -6.31 11.85 -12.31
C SER A 248 -4.98 12.41 -11.84
N ILE A 249 -3.90 11.78 -12.28
CA ILE A 249 -2.57 12.38 -12.25
C ILE A 249 -2.30 12.90 -13.66
N GLU A 250 -1.75 14.10 -13.74
CA GLU A 250 -1.25 14.70 -14.96
C GLU A 250 0.27 14.59 -14.95
N LEU A 251 0.85 14.28 -16.11
CA LEU A 251 2.29 14.21 -16.31
C LEU A 251 2.63 14.97 -17.57
N GLN A 252 3.49 15.98 -17.42
CA GLN A 252 4.17 16.65 -18.52
C GLN A 252 5.64 16.27 -18.49
N VAL A 253 6.16 15.95 -19.67
CA VAL A 253 7.58 15.65 -19.88
C VAL A 253 8.16 16.78 -20.73
N THR A 254 9.34 17.25 -20.36
CA THR A 254 10.12 18.20 -21.16
C THR A 254 11.51 17.62 -21.38
N LEU A 255 11.95 17.59 -22.64
CA LEU A 255 13.26 17.12 -23.05
C LEU A 255 14.19 18.30 -23.33
N GLN A 256 15.38 18.28 -22.74
CA GLN A 256 16.41 19.30 -22.96
C GLN A 256 17.25 18.99 -24.20
N SER A 257 17.38 17.72 -24.56
CA SER A 257 18.12 17.25 -25.74
C SER A 257 17.19 16.78 -26.88
N SER A 258 17.65 16.96 -28.12
CA SER A 258 17.06 16.30 -29.31
C SER A 258 17.79 14.99 -29.65
N ASP A 259 18.95 14.74 -29.06
CA ASP A 259 19.69 13.49 -29.24
C ASP A 259 19.09 12.40 -28.33
N ILE A 260 18.02 11.78 -28.83
CA ILE A 260 17.30 10.75 -28.07
C ILE A 260 18.10 9.45 -27.96
N ALA A 261 19.00 9.19 -28.92
CA ALA A 261 19.88 8.01 -28.88
C ALA A 261 20.78 8.03 -27.63
N ASN A 262 21.23 9.21 -27.20
CA ASN A 262 22.06 9.38 -26.00
C ASN A 262 21.32 10.02 -24.82
N LEU A 263 19.98 9.95 -24.79
CA LEU A 263 19.17 10.57 -23.74
C LEU A 263 19.51 10.04 -22.34
N THR A 264 19.78 10.95 -21.41
CA THR A 264 20.02 10.63 -19.99
C THR A 264 18.91 11.18 -19.08
N PRO A 265 18.79 10.70 -17.83
CA PRO A 265 17.82 11.25 -16.87
C PRO A 265 17.98 12.76 -16.58
N ALA A 266 19.17 13.33 -16.79
CA ALA A 266 19.43 14.76 -16.60
C ALA A 266 18.75 15.62 -17.67
N ASP A 267 18.55 15.06 -18.87
CA ASP A 267 17.92 15.74 -20.01
C ASP A 267 16.39 15.80 -19.88
N ILE A 268 15.82 15.23 -18.82
CA ILE A 268 14.37 15.03 -18.67
C ILE A 268 13.88 15.80 -17.45
N THR A 269 12.93 16.69 -17.67
CA THR A 269 12.16 17.35 -16.60
C THR A 269 10.75 16.79 -16.57
N LEU A 270 10.26 16.47 -15.37
CA LEU A 270 8.90 15.98 -15.15
C LEU A 270 8.12 17.01 -14.34
N GLN A 271 6.90 17.30 -14.78
CA GLN A 271 5.95 18.11 -14.02
C GLN A 271 4.68 17.29 -13.79
N PHE A 272 4.21 17.29 -12.54
CA PHE A 272 3.06 16.50 -12.12
C PHE A 272 1.92 17.40 -11.66
N GLY A 273 0.70 17.00 -11.97
CA GLY A 273 -0.52 17.66 -11.54
C GLY A 273 -1.64 16.67 -11.19
N PRO A 274 -2.83 17.16 -10.81
CA PRO A 274 -3.17 18.58 -10.66
C PRO A 274 -2.69 19.18 -9.33
N ALA A 275 -2.60 20.51 -9.27
CA ALA A 275 -2.13 21.24 -8.07
C ALA A 275 -3.00 20.99 -6.82
N ALA A 276 -4.26 20.58 -6.99
CA ALA A 276 -5.19 20.28 -5.90
C ALA A 276 -4.77 19.07 -5.04
N VAL A 277 -3.86 18.23 -5.53
CA VAL A 277 -3.37 17.02 -4.82
C VAL A 277 -1.84 16.96 -4.79
N THR A 278 -1.18 18.13 -4.80
CA THR A 278 0.30 18.22 -4.82
C THR A 278 0.94 17.49 -3.65
N GLU A 279 0.38 17.59 -2.43
CA GLU A 279 0.95 16.92 -1.26
C GLU A 279 0.89 15.39 -1.39
N GLU A 280 -0.24 14.84 -1.87
CA GLU A 280 -0.34 13.41 -2.13
C GLU A 280 0.57 12.94 -3.27
N ILE A 281 0.75 13.77 -4.31
CA ILE A 281 1.70 13.52 -5.40
C ILE A 281 3.12 13.46 -4.85
N ASP A 282 3.54 14.43 -4.04
CA ASP A 282 4.89 14.46 -3.48
C ASP A 282 5.16 13.26 -2.58
N THR A 283 4.20 12.90 -1.72
CA THR A 283 4.28 11.66 -0.93
C THR A 283 4.38 10.42 -1.82
N TRP A 284 3.61 10.36 -2.90
CA TRP A 284 3.65 9.24 -3.83
C TRP A 284 5.00 9.12 -4.56
N LYS A 285 5.55 10.25 -5.01
CA LYS A 285 6.86 10.29 -5.69
C LYS A 285 7.97 9.84 -4.76
N ASP A 286 7.98 10.34 -3.53
CA ASP A 286 8.94 10.00 -2.49
C ASP A 286 8.87 8.50 -2.12
N VAL A 287 7.68 8.00 -1.79
CA VAL A 287 7.52 6.61 -1.30
C VAL A 287 7.89 5.57 -2.38
N TYR A 288 7.62 5.85 -3.65
CA TYR A 288 7.76 4.86 -4.73
C TYR A 288 8.85 5.18 -5.78
N GLY A 289 9.67 6.21 -5.53
CA GLY A 289 10.79 6.60 -6.40
C GLY A 289 10.36 6.98 -7.81
N ILE A 290 9.23 7.68 -7.95
CA ILE A 290 8.55 7.80 -9.25
C ILE A 290 9.36 8.57 -10.29
N GLU A 291 9.99 9.69 -9.90
CA GLU A 291 10.73 10.51 -10.85
C GLU A 291 11.92 9.76 -11.46
N GLU A 292 12.71 9.11 -10.62
CA GLU A 292 13.81 8.24 -11.05
C GLU A 292 13.32 7.19 -12.05
N ARG A 293 12.26 6.45 -11.67
CA ARG A 293 11.75 5.33 -12.46
C ARG A 293 11.17 5.76 -13.80
N TYR A 294 10.49 6.91 -13.85
CA TYR A 294 9.92 7.42 -15.09
C TYR A 294 11.02 7.91 -16.03
N LYS A 295 12.01 8.67 -15.52
CA LYS A 295 13.18 9.07 -16.31
C LYS A 295 13.94 7.86 -16.86
N ALA A 296 14.20 6.86 -16.01
CA ALA A 296 14.85 5.63 -16.45
C ALA A 296 14.03 4.91 -17.54
N LYS A 297 12.70 4.87 -17.42
CA LYS A 297 11.82 4.26 -18.44
C LYS A 297 11.87 4.99 -19.78
N PHE A 298 12.05 6.31 -19.77
CA PHE A 298 12.22 7.10 -21.00
C PHE A 298 13.58 6.90 -21.67
N CYS A 299 14.64 6.67 -20.90
CA CYS A 299 15.98 6.37 -21.41
C CYS A 299 16.16 4.92 -21.87
N ASP A 300 15.24 4.02 -21.53
CA ASP A 300 15.35 2.58 -21.80
C ASP A 300 15.18 2.27 -23.30
N GLU A 301 16.10 1.45 -23.84
CA GLU A 301 16.14 1.06 -25.26
C GLU A 301 14.84 0.37 -25.68
N SER A 302 14.32 -0.52 -24.82
CA SER A 302 13.09 -1.30 -25.08
C SER A 302 11.81 -0.59 -24.63
N ALA A 303 11.88 0.70 -24.30
CA ALA A 303 10.72 1.49 -23.90
C ALA A 303 10.73 2.88 -24.52
N GLY A 304 11.16 3.92 -23.80
CA GLY A 304 11.07 5.30 -24.28
C GLY A 304 11.71 5.51 -25.65
N LYS A 305 12.94 5.03 -25.84
CA LYS A 305 13.63 5.12 -27.13
C LYS A 305 12.90 4.34 -28.21
N TYR A 306 12.50 3.09 -27.93
CA TYR A 306 11.71 2.30 -28.87
C TYR A 306 10.37 2.96 -29.22
N TRP A 307 9.67 3.60 -28.27
CA TRP A 307 8.41 4.30 -28.57
C TRP A 307 8.58 5.38 -29.63
N LEU A 308 9.74 6.05 -29.67
CA LEU A 308 10.08 7.01 -30.71
C LEU A 308 10.40 6.30 -32.04
N THR A 309 11.22 5.23 -32.00
CA THR A 309 11.50 4.37 -33.17
C THR A 309 10.23 3.88 -33.86
N GLN A 310 9.20 3.49 -33.11
CA GLN A 310 7.92 3.06 -33.70
C GLN A 310 7.25 4.17 -34.53
N VAL A 311 7.45 5.44 -34.17
CA VAL A 311 6.91 6.59 -34.92
C VAL A 311 7.79 6.94 -36.10
N LEU A 312 9.12 6.96 -35.91
CA LEU A 312 10.09 7.44 -36.90
C LEU A 312 10.43 6.42 -37.98
N ASP A 313 10.40 5.13 -37.65
CA ASP A 313 10.85 4.06 -38.53
C ASP A 313 9.63 3.22 -38.95
N GLU A 314 9.02 2.48 -38.02
CA GLU A 314 7.94 1.51 -38.35
C GLU A 314 6.73 2.18 -39.01
N TRP A 315 6.26 3.32 -38.49
CA TRP A 315 5.11 4.01 -39.06
C TRP A 315 5.41 4.66 -40.41
N ARG A 316 6.65 5.12 -40.60
CA ARG A 316 7.10 5.78 -41.84
C ARG A 316 7.41 4.79 -42.95
N GLU A 317 7.89 3.59 -42.65
CA GLU A 317 8.05 2.51 -43.64
C GLU A 317 6.73 2.17 -44.34
N ASP A 318 5.60 2.35 -43.64
CA ASP A 318 4.25 2.20 -44.20
C ASP A 318 3.73 3.44 -44.93
N GLY A 319 4.53 4.50 -45.08
CA GLY A 319 4.15 5.76 -45.74
C GLY A 319 3.13 6.60 -44.98
N ARG A 320 3.03 6.42 -43.64
CA ARG A 320 2.04 7.12 -42.80
C ARG A 320 2.63 8.33 -42.08
N ASP A 321 1.78 9.31 -41.80
CA ASP A 321 2.15 10.53 -41.09
C ASP A 321 2.36 10.24 -39.57
N PRO A 322 3.50 10.64 -38.98
CA PRO A 322 3.70 10.63 -37.53
C PRO A 322 2.56 11.25 -36.71
N TYR A 323 1.90 12.30 -37.20
CA TYR A 323 0.78 12.94 -36.50
C TYR A 323 -0.45 12.04 -36.41
N ASP A 324 -0.67 11.12 -37.37
CA ASP A 324 -1.72 10.11 -37.28
C ASP A 324 -1.46 9.11 -36.16
N PHE A 325 -0.18 8.76 -35.94
CA PHE A 325 0.24 7.93 -34.82
C PHE A 325 -0.07 8.64 -33.50
N LEU A 326 0.35 9.90 -33.35
CA LEU A 326 0.12 10.68 -32.14
C LEU A 326 -1.37 10.88 -31.86
N ALA A 327 -2.19 11.14 -32.88
CA ALA A 327 -3.64 11.24 -32.76
C ALA A 327 -4.26 9.91 -32.29
N THR A 328 -3.76 8.79 -32.80
CA THR A 328 -4.20 7.44 -32.39
C THR A 328 -3.82 7.15 -30.95
N LEU A 329 -2.57 7.41 -30.58
CA LEU A 329 -2.09 7.28 -29.20
C LEU A 329 -2.90 8.17 -28.25
N ALA A 330 -3.22 9.41 -28.63
CA ALA A 330 -4.06 10.29 -27.83
C ALA A 330 -5.45 9.70 -27.56
N ARG A 331 -6.09 9.07 -28.58
CA ARG A 331 -7.36 8.36 -28.39
C ARG A 331 -7.21 7.16 -27.45
N GLN A 332 -6.15 6.38 -27.62
CA GLN A 332 -5.86 5.21 -26.78
C GLN A 332 -5.60 5.60 -25.33
N THR A 333 -4.76 6.60 -25.07
CA THR A 333 -4.47 7.09 -23.71
C THR A 333 -5.72 7.61 -23.02
N ARG A 334 -6.64 8.29 -23.72
CA ARG A 334 -7.92 8.73 -23.13
C ARG A 334 -8.81 7.56 -22.69
N SER A 335 -8.83 6.47 -23.46
CA SER A 335 -9.68 5.29 -23.20
C SER A 335 -9.04 4.31 -22.21
N ARG A 336 -7.72 4.14 -22.30
CA ARG A 336 -6.91 3.14 -21.60
C ARG A 336 -5.54 3.75 -21.24
N PRO A 337 -5.48 4.67 -20.25
CA PRO A 337 -4.25 5.39 -19.92
C PRO A 337 -3.13 4.48 -19.41
N TYR A 338 -3.43 3.31 -18.84
CA TYR A 338 -2.40 2.42 -18.29
C TYR A 338 -2.05 1.23 -19.18
N ALA A 339 -2.83 0.97 -20.23
CA ALA A 339 -2.46 -0.01 -21.25
C ALA A 339 -1.17 0.45 -21.95
N ASP A 340 -0.23 -0.46 -22.19
CA ASP A 340 1.04 -0.21 -22.86
C ASP A 340 1.82 1.02 -22.34
N CYS A 341 1.66 1.31 -21.04
CA CYS A 341 2.23 2.49 -20.41
C CYS A 341 1.84 3.82 -21.09
N ASN A 342 0.65 3.91 -21.69
CA ASN A 342 0.15 5.09 -22.41
C ASN A 342 0.26 6.41 -21.62
N PHE A 343 0.13 6.34 -20.29
CA PHE A 343 0.29 7.43 -19.34
C PHE A 343 1.70 8.02 -19.34
N LEU A 344 2.72 7.23 -19.69
CA LEU A 344 4.11 7.65 -19.85
C LEU A 344 4.45 7.88 -21.33
N ARG A 345 4.02 6.97 -22.20
CA ARG A 345 4.33 7.00 -23.63
C ARG A 345 3.84 8.27 -24.30
N LYS A 346 2.59 8.66 -24.04
CA LYS A 346 2.02 9.86 -24.65
C LYS A 346 2.80 11.13 -24.28
N PRO A 347 2.96 11.51 -23.00
CA PRO A 347 3.65 12.76 -22.69
C PRO A 347 5.12 12.75 -23.10
N PHE A 348 5.78 11.58 -23.17
CA PHE A 348 7.12 11.47 -23.74
C PHE A 348 7.14 11.81 -25.25
N LEU A 349 6.23 11.23 -26.04
CA LEU A 349 6.17 11.52 -27.48
C LEU A 349 5.69 12.95 -27.77
N ASP A 350 4.79 13.51 -26.95
CA ASP A 350 4.45 14.93 -27.01
C ASP A 350 5.70 15.81 -26.77
N ALA A 351 6.60 15.40 -25.87
CA ALA A 351 7.86 16.10 -25.63
C ALA A 351 8.85 15.97 -26.81
N CYS A 352 8.88 14.82 -27.48
CA CYS A 352 9.64 14.62 -28.72
C CYS A 352 9.12 15.54 -29.84
N GLU A 353 7.80 15.62 -30.01
CA GLU A 353 7.15 16.53 -30.95
C GLU A 353 7.53 17.98 -30.67
N ALA A 354 7.45 18.41 -29.40
CA ALA A 354 7.82 19.76 -28.99
C ALA A 354 9.31 20.10 -29.23
N ARG A 355 10.18 19.08 -29.34
CA ARG A 355 11.59 19.24 -29.73
C ARG A 355 11.82 19.17 -31.25
N GLY A 356 10.76 19.12 -32.04
CA GLY A 356 10.81 19.14 -33.50
C GLY A 356 11.22 17.81 -34.13
N LEU A 357 11.19 16.70 -33.36
CA LEU A 357 11.63 15.40 -33.87
C LEU A 357 10.73 14.81 -34.96
N PHE A 358 9.56 15.43 -35.19
CA PHE A 358 8.62 15.04 -36.25
C PHE A 358 8.48 16.09 -37.38
N GLN A 359 9.19 17.22 -37.33
CA GLN A 359 8.89 18.40 -38.17
C GLN A 359 9.61 18.45 -39.54
N ASN A 360 10.49 17.50 -39.86
CA ASN A 360 11.24 17.46 -41.12
C ASN A 360 11.25 16.06 -41.75
N LEU A 361 10.15 15.31 -41.62
CA LEU A 361 10.08 13.88 -41.94
C LEU A 361 9.07 13.53 -43.02
#